data_AF-A0AA39WUL8-F1
#
_entry.id   AF-A0AA39WUL8-F1
#
_cell.length_a   1.000
_cell.length_b   1.000
_cell.length_c   1.000
_cell.angle_alpha   90.00
_cell.angle_beta   90.00
_cell.angle_gamma   90.00
#
_symmetry.space_group_name_H-M   'P 1'
#
loop_
_entity.id
_entity.type
_entity.pdbx_description
1 polymer ?
#
loop_
_entity_poly.entity_id
_entity_poly.type
_entity_poly.pdbx_seq_one_letter_code
_entity_poly.pdbx_strand_id
1 'polypeptide(L)'
;MDTPQSGQPDEPPYRSFEDLQRDGVRVLFSPAAQRLFWPLDGVFPAAIYVMKTPRSADDLEPFFQPNAAGDGSGIWHEISQLPLTEPKVSSVEASVRDLEQWEYDWIAWHSWHKDHNMEGQPQFGQEFVTYGNLDDDVRPYADDANEEDGSWEEDSDTEFLIRCCGEDRPLRKRGQKLAVTPSAGSESFVTVQDYVSAVHPWLMSLRGDILSAKTVARPQQYPAPASMKWMVKAGLDRGPEPMIEEKKYWVRKHGGGQPRVVSTAEATSNARILERIRAMRNR
;
A
#
# COMPACT_ATOMS: atom_id res chain seq x y z
N MET A 1 57.46 21.14 -5.91
CA MET A 1 56.39 20.32 -6.49
C MET A 1 55.86 19.48 -5.36
N ASP A 2 54.59 19.63 -5.01
CA ASP A 2 53.79 18.58 -4.39
C ASP A 2 52.33 19.03 -4.47
N THR A 3 51.57 18.32 -5.29
CA THR A 3 50.15 18.52 -5.54
C THR A 3 49.36 17.80 -4.43
N PRO A 4 48.41 18.43 -3.74
CA PRO A 4 47.52 17.69 -2.85
C PRO A 4 46.46 16.93 -3.66
N GLN A 5 46.23 15.69 -3.22
CA GLN A 5 45.36 14.68 -3.82
C GLN A 5 43.93 15.16 -4.08
N SER A 6 43.52 14.94 -5.32
CA SER A 6 42.18 14.62 -5.82
C SER A 6 41.11 14.43 -4.74
N GLY A 7 40.18 15.39 -4.66
CA GLY A 7 38.86 15.13 -4.12
C GLY A 7 38.20 13.99 -4.91
N GLN A 8 37.52 13.09 -4.21
CA GLN A 8 36.59 12.18 -4.87
C GLN A 8 35.53 13.02 -5.60
N PRO A 9 35.12 12.64 -6.82
CA PRO A 9 34.01 13.33 -7.47
C PRO A 9 32.76 13.15 -6.60
N ASP A 10 32.09 14.27 -6.26
CA ASP A 10 30.74 14.28 -5.69
C ASP A 10 29.87 13.33 -6.52
N GLU A 11 29.49 12.18 -5.94
CA GLU A 11 28.52 11.29 -6.54
C GLU A 11 27.23 12.10 -6.77
N PRO A 12 26.62 12.07 -7.96
CA PRO A 12 25.43 12.87 -8.21
C PRO A 12 24.37 12.55 -7.15
N PRO A 13 23.69 13.56 -6.60
CA PRO A 13 22.70 13.34 -5.55
C PRO A 13 21.66 12.33 -6.02
N TYR A 14 21.26 11.42 -5.12
CA TYR A 14 20.25 10.42 -5.45
C TYR A 14 19.00 11.10 -6.03
N ARG A 15 18.37 10.46 -7.02
CA ARG A 15 17.14 10.96 -7.63
C ARG A 15 15.93 10.63 -6.76
N SER A 16 14.85 11.39 -6.92
CA SER A 16 13.58 11.08 -6.26
C SER A 16 12.99 9.79 -6.80
N PHE A 17 12.10 9.14 -6.03
CA PHE A 17 11.34 8.00 -6.51
C PHE A 17 10.50 8.35 -7.75
N GLU A 18 9.89 9.54 -7.75
CA GLU A 18 9.01 10.03 -8.80
C GLU A 18 9.77 10.26 -10.11
N ASP A 19 10.99 10.80 -10.04
CA ASP A 19 11.88 10.95 -11.21
C ASP A 19 12.25 9.60 -11.81
N LEU A 20 12.62 8.63 -10.96
CA LEU A 20 12.94 7.27 -11.41
C LEU A 20 11.73 6.58 -12.02
N GLN A 21 10.56 6.76 -11.44
CA GLN A 21 9.31 6.21 -11.95
C GLN A 21 8.95 6.80 -13.33
N ARG A 22 9.13 8.11 -13.51
CA ARG A 22 8.92 8.81 -14.79
C ARG A 22 9.86 8.31 -15.89
N ASP A 23 11.10 7.98 -15.52
CA ASP A 23 12.09 7.38 -16.43
C ASP A 23 11.85 5.87 -16.69
N GLY A 24 10.79 5.28 -16.10
CA GLY A 24 10.50 3.85 -16.22
C GLY A 24 11.48 2.95 -15.47
N VAL A 25 12.29 3.50 -14.57
CA VAL A 25 13.21 2.73 -13.72
C VAL A 25 12.41 2.01 -12.65
N ARG A 26 12.58 0.70 -12.57
CA ARG A 26 11.92 -0.11 -11.55
C ARG A 26 12.57 0.12 -10.19
N VAL A 27 11.85 0.76 -9.27
CA VAL A 27 12.26 0.94 -7.87
C VAL A 27 11.44 0.01 -6.99
N LEU A 28 12.13 -0.80 -6.18
CA LEU A 28 11.54 -1.78 -5.28
C LEU A 28 11.98 -1.53 -3.85
N PHE A 29 11.21 -2.02 -2.87
CA PHE A 29 11.69 -2.09 -1.50
C PHE A 29 12.96 -2.93 -1.41
N SER A 30 13.95 -2.42 -0.67
CA SER A 30 15.21 -3.12 -0.44
C SER A 30 14.98 -4.45 0.30
N PRO A 31 15.91 -5.42 0.21
CA PRO A 31 15.81 -6.65 0.99
C PRO A 31 15.67 -6.41 2.50
N ALA A 32 16.22 -5.30 3.01
CA ALA A 32 16.08 -4.87 4.39
C ALA A 32 14.64 -4.43 4.70
N ALA A 33 14.06 -3.55 3.87
CA ALA A 33 12.68 -3.09 4.04
C ALA A 33 11.64 -4.22 3.87
N GLN A 34 11.93 -5.22 3.03
CA GLN A 34 11.07 -6.42 2.88
C GLN A 34 11.02 -7.30 4.14
N ARG A 35 11.93 -7.11 5.10
CA ARG A 35 11.92 -7.81 6.41
C ARG A 35 10.97 -7.16 7.41
N LEU A 36 10.39 -6.00 7.11
CA LEU A 36 9.45 -5.32 8.01
C LEU A 36 8.21 -6.19 8.26
N PHE A 37 7.94 -6.46 9.52
CA PHE A 37 6.68 -6.98 9.99
C PHE A 37 5.89 -5.81 10.59
N TRP A 38 4.93 -5.32 9.81
CA TRP A 38 4.29 -4.03 10.05
C TRP A 38 2.76 -4.16 10.20
N PRO A 39 2.26 -4.37 11.43
CA PRO A 39 0.84 -4.30 11.72
C PRO A 39 0.29 -2.89 11.46
N LEU A 40 -0.93 -2.81 10.90
CA LEU A 40 -1.71 -1.57 10.84
C LEU A 40 -2.44 -1.34 12.17
N ASP A 41 -1.66 -1.27 13.25
CA ASP A 41 -2.14 -1.06 14.61
C ASP A 41 -0.99 -0.64 15.53
N GLY A 42 -1.31 -0.14 16.72
CA GLY A 42 -0.33 0.24 17.74
C GLY A 42 0.32 1.61 17.51
N VAL A 43 1.40 1.87 18.26
CA VAL A 43 2.11 3.15 18.26
C VAL A 43 3.57 2.93 17.84
N PHE A 44 4.08 3.76 16.93
CA PHE A 44 5.50 3.75 16.55
C PHE A 44 6.38 4.24 17.70
N PRO A 45 7.56 3.62 17.94
CA PRO A 45 8.15 2.50 17.18
C PRO A 45 7.75 1.09 17.68
N ALA A 46 7.06 0.99 18.82
CA ALA A 46 6.78 -0.29 19.49
C ALA A 46 5.91 -1.27 18.68
N ALA A 47 5.13 -0.78 17.73
CA ALA A 47 4.28 -1.60 16.86
C ALA A 47 5.05 -2.34 15.75
N ILE A 48 6.30 -1.97 15.49
CA ILE A 48 7.07 -2.45 14.33
C ILE A 48 8.04 -3.55 14.74
N TYR A 49 8.06 -4.61 13.96
CA TYR A 49 8.96 -5.74 14.16
C TYR A 49 9.74 -6.03 12.87
N VAL A 50 10.82 -6.79 13.00
CA VAL A 50 11.71 -7.18 11.91
C VAL A 50 11.81 -8.70 11.88
N MET A 51 11.54 -9.29 10.72
CA MET A 51 11.77 -10.71 10.49
C MET A 51 13.28 -10.95 10.29
N LYS A 52 13.82 -12.08 10.78
CA LYS A 52 15.22 -12.45 10.47
C LYS A 52 15.49 -12.60 8.97
N THR A 53 14.51 -13.12 8.24
CA THR A 53 14.51 -13.21 6.77
C THR A 53 13.14 -12.77 6.24
N PRO A 54 13.01 -12.40 4.96
CA PRO A 54 11.70 -12.08 4.37
C PRO A 54 10.66 -13.21 4.45
N ARG A 55 11.04 -14.44 4.83
CA ARG A 55 10.14 -15.60 4.95
C ARG A 55 10.11 -16.22 6.35
N SER A 56 10.39 -15.42 7.39
CA SER A 56 10.37 -15.87 8.78
C SER A 56 9.40 -15.05 9.62
N ALA A 57 8.12 -15.01 9.22
CA ALA A 57 7.07 -14.27 9.94
C ALA A 57 6.82 -14.76 11.38
N ASP A 58 7.33 -15.94 11.75
CA ASP A 58 7.22 -16.52 13.10
C ASP A 58 8.46 -16.22 13.98
N ASP A 59 9.51 -15.60 13.44
CA ASP A 59 10.76 -15.27 14.14
C ASP A 59 11.04 -13.76 14.00
N LEU A 60 10.63 -13.02 15.03
CA LEU A 60 10.52 -11.56 15.03
C LEU A 60 11.42 -10.93 16.09
N GLU A 61 12.08 -9.85 15.69
CA GLU A 61 12.87 -8.98 16.56
C GLU A 61 12.23 -7.59 16.61
N PRO A 62 12.28 -6.86 17.74
CA PRO A 62 11.75 -5.50 17.81
C PRO A 62 12.50 -4.55 16.87
N PHE A 63 11.78 -3.65 16.19
CA PHE A 63 12.43 -2.60 15.38
C PHE A 63 13.17 -1.57 16.24
N PHE A 64 12.68 -1.33 17.45
CA PHE A 64 13.29 -0.47 18.46
C PHE A 64 13.22 -1.14 19.82
N GLN A 65 14.36 -1.15 20.52
CA GLN A 65 14.47 -1.65 21.89
C GLN A 65 14.69 -0.47 22.84
N PRO A 66 13.67 -0.08 23.63
CA PRO A 66 13.84 1.02 24.59
C PRO A 66 14.80 0.62 25.70
N ASN A 67 15.63 1.56 26.14
CA ASN A 67 16.52 1.36 27.28
C ASN A 67 15.72 1.30 28.59
N ALA A 68 16.25 0.57 29.57
CA ALA A 68 15.60 0.36 30.87
C ALA A 68 15.39 1.66 31.68
N ALA A 69 16.05 2.77 31.30
CA ALA A 69 15.98 4.06 31.97
C ALA A 69 14.68 4.85 31.71
N GLY A 70 13.86 4.45 30.73
CA GLY A 70 12.58 5.11 30.43
C GLY A 70 12.70 6.54 29.90
N ASP A 71 13.89 6.96 29.48
CA ASP A 71 14.22 8.30 28.98
C ASP A 71 13.93 8.48 27.47
N GLY A 72 13.27 7.50 26.84
CA GLY A 72 13.01 7.50 25.40
C GLY A 72 14.22 7.16 24.54
N SER A 73 15.39 6.91 25.14
CA SER A 73 16.55 6.39 24.43
C SER A 73 16.44 4.88 24.21
N GLY A 74 17.06 4.37 23.15
CA GLY A 74 17.01 2.96 22.84
C GLY A 74 17.89 2.59 21.64
N ILE A 75 17.89 1.30 21.32
CA ILE A 75 18.69 0.73 20.24
C ILE A 75 17.76 0.43 19.07
N TRP A 76 18.03 1.06 17.92
CA TRP A 76 17.36 0.74 16.66
C TRP A 76 17.93 -0.53 16.06
N HIS A 77 17.07 -1.33 15.43
CA HIS A 77 17.51 -2.50 14.67
C HIS A 77 18.41 -2.08 13.49
N GLU A 78 19.40 -2.91 13.11
CA GLU A 78 20.40 -2.61 12.05
C GLU A 78 19.78 -2.12 10.72
N ILE A 79 18.63 -2.70 10.33
CA ILE A 79 17.94 -2.33 9.09
C ILE A 79 17.41 -0.89 9.08
N SER A 80 17.27 -0.24 10.24
CA SER A 80 16.75 1.12 10.37
C SER A 80 17.54 2.13 9.53
N GLN A 81 18.87 1.95 9.47
CA GLN A 81 19.79 2.84 8.74
C GLN A 81 20.02 2.39 7.29
N LEU A 82 19.45 1.26 6.87
CA LEU A 82 19.61 0.77 5.50
C LEU A 82 18.66 1.50 4.54
N PRO A 83 18.98 1.55 3.24
CA PRO A 83 18.12 2.18 2.25
C PRO A 83 16.72 1.56 2.22
N LEU A 84 15.70 2.41 2.05
CA LEU A 84 14.32 1.95 1.88
C LEU A 84 14.14 1.14 0.59
N THR A 85 14.79 1.60 -0.49
CA THR A 85 14.57 1.09 -1.85
C THR A 85 15.86 0.70 -2.54
N GLU A 86 15.72 -0.14 -3.57
CA GLU A 86 16.75 -0.42 -4.57
C GLU A 86 16.19 -0.06 -5.96
N PRO A 87 16.81 0.89 -6.69
CA PRO A 87 17.94 1.74 -6.27
C PRO A 87 17.56 2.72 -5.14
N LYS A 88 18.57 3.29 -4.46
CA LYS A 88 18.38 4.31 -3.42
C LYS A 88 17.76 5.59 -3.99
N VAL A 89 16.91 6.24 -3.21
CA VAL A 89 16.19 7.46 -3.60
C VAL A 89 16.35 8.57 -2.57
N SER A 90 16.38 9.83 -3.02
CA SER A 90 16.48 11.00 -2.14
C SER A 90 15.14 11.46 -1.55
N SER A 91 14.02 11.03 -2.11
CA SER A 91 12.68 11.31 -1.59
C SER A 91 11.68 10.29 -2.09
N VAL A 92 10.55 10.20 -1.37
CA VAL A 92 9.44 9.31 -1.68
C VAL A 92 8.12 9.96 -1.33
N GLU A 93 7.14 9.91 -2.22
CA GLU A 93 5.75 10.20 -1.92
C GLU A 93 5.00 8.90 -1.60
N ALA A 94 4.75 8.63 -0.33
CA ALA A 94 3.92 7.52 0.09
C ALA A 94 2.45 7.80 -0.26
N SER A 95 1.77 6.85 -0.90
CA SER A 95 0.33 6.88 -1.15
C SER A 95 -0.32 5.56 -0.73
N VAL A 96 -1.57 5.59 -0.26
CA VAL A 96 -2.27 4.37 0.18
C VAL A 96 -3.14 3.85 -0.96
N ARG A 97 -2.71 2.75 -1.59
CA ARG A 97 -3.42 2.18 -2.74
C ARG A 97 -4.88 1.86 -2.44
N ASP A 98 -5.19 1.46 -1.21
CA ASP A 98 -6.56 1.16 -0.79
C ASP A 98 -7.47 2.39 -0.85
N LEU A 99 -6.95 3.58 -0.54
CA LEU A 99 -7.69 4.83 -0.64
C LEU A 99 -7.77 5.33 -2.08
N GLU A 100 -6.70 5.16 -2.86
CA GLU A 100 -6.69 5.48 -4.30
C GLU A 100 -7.75 4.69 -5.08
N GLN A 101 -7.97 3.44 -4.68
CA GLN A 101 -8.89 2.52 -5.35
C GLN A 101 -10.32 2.56 -4.77
N TRP A 102 -10.51 3.15 -3.59
CA TRP A 102 -11.74 3.04 -2.81
C TRP A 102 -12.97 3.47 -3.61
N GLU A 103 -12.94 4.65 -4.21
CA GLU A 103 -14.08 5.17 -4.97
C GLU A 103 -14.42 4.30 -6.18
N TYR A 104 -13.41 3.87 -6.93
CA TYR A 104 -13.63 2.98 -8.07
C TYR A 104 -14.23 1.64 -7.63
N ASP A 105 -13.71 1.03 -6.57
CA ASP A 105 -14.24 -0.23 -6.02
C ASP A 105 -15.69 -0.05 -5.54
N TRP A 106 -15.98 1.09 -4.90
CA TRP A 106 -17.32 1.45 -4.47
C TRP A 106 -18.29 1.58 -5.66
N ILE A 107 -17.91 2.31 -6.71
CA ILE A 107 -18.73 2.46 -7.92
C ILE A 107 -18.92 1.12 -8.61
N ALA A 108 -17.84 0.35 -8.81
CA ALA A 108 -17.89 -0.94 -9.48
C ALA A 108 -18.83 -1.91 -8.77
N TRP A 109 -18.91 -1.84 -7.44
CA TRP A 109 -19.85 -2.62 -6.66
C TRP A 109 -21.29 -2.11 -6.74
N HIS A 110 -21.47 -0.80 -6.59
CA HIS A 110 -22.80 -0.19 -6.46
C HIS A 110 -23.46 0.16 -7.79
N SER A 111 -22.73 0.14 -8.90
CA SER A 111 -23.26 0.40 -10.25
C SER A 111 -24.29 -0.65 -10.67
N TRP A 112 -24.14 -1.91 -10.23
CA TRP A 112 -25.14 -2.96 -10.48
C TRP A 112 -26.50 -2.60 -9.87
N HIS A 113 -26.54 -1.90 -8.73
CA HIS A 113 -27.81 -1.44 -8.15
C HIS A 113 -28.49 -0.35 -8.97
N LYS A 114 -27.77 0.38 -9.84
CA LYS A 114 -28.37 1.36 -10.75
C LYS A 114 -29.32 0.69 -11.74
N ASP A 115 -28.89 -0.44 -12.31
CA ASP A 115 -29.58 -1.09 -13.43
C ASP A 115 -30.67 -2.09 -13.00
N HIS A 116 -30.69 -2.45 -11.71
CA HIS A 116 -31.56 -3.51 -11.18
C HIS A 116 -32.64 -3.02 -10.21
N ASN A 117 -32.97 -1.73 -10.23
CA ASN A 117 -34.14 -1.21 -9.51
C ASN A 117 -35.43 -1.78 -10.15
N MET A 118 -36.16 -2.64 -9.43
CA MET A 118 -37.52 -2.98 -9.86
C MET A 118 -38.44 -1.81 -9.50
N GLU A 119 -39.13 -1.29 -10.52
CA GLU A 119 -40.31 -0.41 -10.42
C GLU A 119 -40.18 0.80 -9.48
N GLY A 120 -39.30 1.73 -9.83
CA GLY A 120 -39.42 3.14 -9.43
C GLY A 120 -39.17 3.47 -7.96
N GLN A 121 -38.63 2.53 -7.16
CA GLN A 121 -38.14 2.82 -5.82
C GLN A 121 -36.68 2.38 -5.63
N PRO A 122 -35.83 3.20 -4.98
CA PRO A 122 -34.45 2.85 -4.69
C PRO A 122 -34.41 1.74 -3.62
N GLN A 123 -34.40 0.48 -4.06
CA GLN A 123 -34.39 -0.69 -3.16
C GLN A 123 -33.13 -0.76 -2.29
N PHE A 124 -32.05 -0.13 -2.76
CA PHE A 124 -30.76 -0.11 -2.09
C PHE A 124 -30.43 1.27 -1.51
N GLY A 125 -31.40 2.19 -1.43
CA GLY A 125 -31.17 3.55 -0.94
C GLY A 125 -30.18 4.33 -1.80
N GLN A 126 -30.26 4.16 -3.12
CA GLN A 126 -29.45 4.92 -4.06
C GLN A 126 -29.87 6.39 -4.07
N GLU A 127 -28.90 7.29 -3.95
CA GLU A 127 -29.12 8.72 -4.11
C GLU A 127 -28.22 9.24 -5.23
N PHE A 128 -28.83 9.97 -6.16
CA PHE A 128 -28.16 10.56 -7.31
C PHE A 128 -28.25 12.07 -7.23
N VAL A 129 -27.19 12.74 -7.68
CA VAL A 129 -27.14 14.19 -7.89
C VAL A 129 -26.72 14.41 -9.33
N THR A 130 -27.25 15.45 -9.97
CA THR A 130 -26.83 15.76 -11.34
C THR A 130 -25.52 16.51 -11.35
N TYR A 131 -24.72 16.39 -12.42
CA TYR A 131 -23.38 16.99 -12.50
C TYR A 131 -23.40 18.52 -12.24
N GLY A 132 -24.43 19.22 -12.73
CA GLY A 132 -24.58 20.67 -12.48
C GLY A 132 -24.75 21.06 -11.01
N ASN A 133 -25.14 20.12 -10.16
CA ASN A 133 -25.33 20.31 -8.72
C ASN A 133 -24.16 19.79 -7.86
N LEU A 134 -23.10 19.26 -8.48
CA LEU A 134 -21.88 18.86 -7.76
C LEU A 134 -20.96 20.06 -7.55
N ASP A 135 -20.33 20.11 -6.37
CA ASP A 135 -19.18 20.98 -6.13
C ASP A 135 -18.08 20.70 -7.17
N ASP A 136 -17.40 21.75 -7.64
CA ASP A 136 -16.37 21.63 -8.69
C ASP A 136 -15.25 20.65 -8.31
N ASP A 137 -14.91 20.54 -7.02
CA ASP A 137 -13.86 19.67 -6.50
C ASP A 137 -14.28 18.18 -6.36
N VAL A 138 -15.54 17.87 -6.63
CA VAL A 138 -16.10 16.50 -6.63
C VAL A 138 -16.28 15.97 -8.06
N ARG A 139 -16.24 16.85 -9.07
CA ARG A 139 -16.46 16.47 -10.46
C ARG A 139 -15.29 15.61 -10.95
N PRO A 140 -15.51 14.37 -11.40
CA PRO A 140 -14.45 13.41 -11.75
C PRO A 140 -13.44 13.86 -12.81
N TYR A 141 -13.76 14.91 -13.58
CA TYR A 141 -12.98 15.42 -14.71
C TYR A 141 -12.70 16.93 -14.62
N ALA A 142 -12.78 17.53 -13.42
CA ALA A 142 -12.55 18.97 -13.23
C ALA A 142 -11.15 19.43 -13.70
N ASP A 143 -10.16 18.53 -13.67
CA ASP A 143 -8.77 18.81 -14.03
C ASP A 143 -8.46 18.61 -15.53
N ASP A 144 -9.34 17.94 -16.29
CA ASP A 144 -9.18 17.67 -17.72
C ASP A 144 -9.91 18.73 -18.55
N ALA A 145 -9.44 19.97 -18.48
CA ALA A 145 -9.97 21.11 -19.26
C ALA A 145 -9.74 21.00 -20.80
N ASN A 146 -9.28 19.84 -21.29
CA ASN A 146 -8.89 19.61 -22.69
C ASN A 146 -9.85 18.72 -23.48
N GLU A 147 -11.00 18.30 -22.93
CA GLU A 147 -12.13 17.83 -23.76
C GLU A 147 -12.88 19.07 -24.28
N GLU A 148 -12.26 19.68 -25.29
CA GLU A 148 -12.60 20.93 -25.99
C GLU A 148 -13.83 20.78 -26.91
N ASP A 149 -14.84 19.98 -26.54
CA ASP A 149 -16.05 19.78 -27.36
C ASP A 149 -17.36 19.58 -26.58
N GLY A 150 -17.54 20.19 -25.41
CA GLY A 150 -18.86 20.15 -24.80
C GLY A 150 -18.97 21.00 -23.56
N SER A 151 -19.75 22.06 -23.68
CA SER A 151 -20.26 22.86 -22.57
C SER A 151 -20.69 21.98 -21.38
N TRP A 152 -20.06 22.16 -20.21
CA TRP A 152 -20.49 21.53 -18.94
C TRP A 152 -21.95 21.82 -18.55
N GLU A 153 -22.58 22.78 -19.24
CA GLU A 153 -24.00 23.14 -19.08
C GLU A 153 -24.92 22.32 -20.00
N GLU A 154 -24.39 21.66 -21.04
CA GLU A 154 -25.20 20.96 -22.04
C GLU A 154 -25.64 19.55 -21.57
N ASP A 155 -24.85 18.92 -20.69
CA ASP A 155 -25.12 17.58 -20.11
C ASP A 155 -25.31 17.63 -18.58
N SER A 156 -25.77 18.77 -18.05
CA SER A 156 -25.95 19.00 -16.61
C SER A 156 -26.91 18.02 -15.92
N ASP A 157 -27.67 17.24 -16.70
CA ASP A 157 -28.60 16.18 -16.25
C ASP A 157 -27.91 14.82 -16.01
N THR A 158 -26.59 14.70 -16.25
CA THR A 158 -25.86 13.44 -16.01
C THR A 158 -25.96 13.03 -14.55
N GLU A 159 -26.51 11.85 -14.27
CA GLU A 159 -26.69 11.33 -12.92
C GLU A 159 -25.37 10.83 -12.31
N PHE A 160 -25.00 11.41 -11.18
CA PHE A 160 -23.87 11.01 -10.36
C PHE A 160 -24.35 10.33 -9.08
N LEU A 161 -24.00 9.05 -8.92
CA LEU A 161 -24.33 8.28 -7.71
C LEU A 161 -23.49 8.78 -6.54
N ILE A 162 -24.13 9.32 -5.50
CA ILE A 162 -23.48 9.86 -4.28
C ILE A 162 -23.63 8.96 -3.05
N ARG A 163 -24.65 8.09 -3.02
CA ARG A 163 -24.93 7.21 -1.88
C ARG A 163 -25.62 5.95 -2.37
N CYS A 164 -25.33 4.81 -1.73
CA CYS A 164 -25.93 3.52 -2.04
C CYS A 164 -25.70 2.56 -0.86
N CYS A 165 -26.62 1.63 -0.62
CA CYS A 165 -26.57 0.66 0.48
C CYS A 165 -26.44 1.29 1.88
N GLY A 166 -26.85 2.55 2.04
CA GLY A 166 -26.65 3.31 3.27
C GLY A 166 -25.22 3.83 3.49
N GLU A 167 -24.34 3.67 2.50
CA GLU A 167 -22.97 4.18 2.48
C GLU A 167 -22.85 5.37 1.52
N ASP A 168 -22.13 6.40 1.95
CA ASP A 168 -21.77 7.51 1.08
C ASP A 168 -20.64 7.09 0.14
N ARG A 169 -20.68 7.60 -1.09
CA ARG A 169 -19.57 7.46 -2.03
C ARG A 169 -18.32 8.11 -1.41
N PRO A 170 -17.17 7.42 -1.39
CA PRO A 170 -15.96 7.90 -0.72
C PRO A 170 -15.24 8.97 -1.54
N LEU A 171 -15.84 10.15 -1.61
CA LEU A 171 -15.31 11.31 -2.33
C LEU A 171 -14.09 11.90 -1.60
N ARG A 172 -13.16 12.48 -2.37
CA ARG A 172 -11.96 13.17 -1.87
C ARG A 172 -11.03 12.28 -1.01
N LYS A 173 -11.11 10.96 -1.17
CA LYS A 173 -10.23 9.99 -0.47
C LYS A 173 -8.97 9.66 -1.26
N ARG A 174 -9.01 9.87 -2.58
CA ARG A 174 -7.91 9.74 -3.52
C ARG A 174 -6.95 10.94 -3.44
N GLY A 175 -5.68 10.75 -3.83
CA GLY A 175 -4.68 11.81 -3.94
C GLY A 175 -3.96 12.13 -2.63
N GLN A 176 -4.26 11.40 -1.56
CA GLN A 176 -3.60 11.58 -0.28
C GLN A 176 -2.18 11.03 -0.34
N LYS A 177 -1.20 11.94 -0.19
CA LYS A 177 0.22 11.62 -0.24
C LYS A 177 0.97 12.18 0.95
N LEU A 178 2.03 11.48 1.35
CA LEU A 178 2.99 11.94 2.34
C LEU A 178 4.40 11.93 1.74
N ALA A 179 5.01 13.10 1.64
CA ALA A 179 6.40 13.21 1.25
C ALA A 179 7.32 12.80 2.41
N VAL A 180 8.27 11.92 2.11
CA VAL A 180 9.31 11.43 3.02
C VAL A 180 10.67 11.81 2.46
N THR A 181 11.46 12.49 3.28
CA THR A 181 12.84 12.87 2.98
C THR A 181 13.79 12.32 4.04
N PRO A 182 15.09 12.18 3.75
CA PRO A 182 16.09 11.71 4.69
C PRO A 182 16.17 12.63 5.91
N SER A 183 16.44 12.05 7.08
CA SER A 183 16.68 12.83 8.30
C SER A 183 17.92 13.72 8.17
N ALA A 184 17.91 14.88 8.85
CA ALA A 184 19.06 15.78 8.84
C ALA A 184 20.32 15.07 9.40
N GLY A 185 21.31 14.85 8.53
CA GLY A 185 22.57 14.18 8.88
C GLY A 185 22.64 12.68 8.53
N SER A 186 21.60 12.08 7.95
CA SER A 186 21.69 10.76 7.32
C SER A 186 22.36 10.87 5.94
N GLU A 187 22.76 9.73 5.38
CA GLU A 187 23.20 9.63 3.98
C GLU A 187 22.10 10.24 3.06
N SER A 188 22.48 10.71 1.86
CA SER A 188 21.59 11.48 0.95
C SER A 188 20.37 10.72 0.38
N PHE A 189 19.94 9.62 1.01
CA PHE A 189 18.81 8.77 0.62
C PHE A 189 17.89 8.43 1.79
N VAL A 190 16.65 8.05 1.47
CA VAL A 190 15.62 7.68 2.44
C VAL A 190 15.92 6.33 3.08
N THR A 191 16.04 6.30 4.40
CA THR A 191 16.24 5.06 5.17
C THR A 191 14.93 4.37 5.52
N VAL A 192 15.00 3.11 5.96
CA VAL A 192 13.84 2.39 6.50
C VAL A 192 13.24 3.14 7.68
N GLN A 193 14.06 3.72 8.56
CA GLN A 193 13.58 4.48 9.71
C GLN A 193 12.84 5.75 9.31
N ASP A 194 13.39 6.55 8.38
CA ASP A 194 12.75 7.78 7.89
C ASP A 194 11.34 7.47 7.39
N TYR A 195 11.23 6.43 6.57
CA TYR A 195 9.95 6.01 6.00
C TYR A 195 8.97 5.51 7.05
N VAL A 196 9.35 4.53 7.88
CA VAL A 196 8.39 3.92 8.82
C VAL A 196 7.97 4.91 9.91
N SER A 197 8.88 5.79 10.34
CA SER A 197 8.59 6.80 11.37
C SER A 197 7.60 7.87 10.89
N ALA A 198 7.66 8.25 9.60
CA ALA A 198 6.71 9.19 9.00
C ALA A 198 5.40 8.50 8.59
N VAL A 199 5.49 7.35 7.94
CA VAL A 199 4.35 6.68 7.30
C VAL A 199 3.48 5.96 8.31
N HIS A 200 4.02 5.35 9.38
CA HIS A 200 3.15 4.62 10.32
C HIS A 200 2.15 5.54 11.06
N PRO A 201 2.56 6.67 11.66
CA PRO A 201 1.60 7.60 12.26
C PRO A 201 0.56 8.14 11.27
N TRP A 202 0.98 8.42 10.03
CA TRP A 202 0.07 8.84 8.96
C TRP A 202 -0.94 7.74 8.58
N LEU A 203 -0.48 6.49 8.46
CA LEU A 203 -1.40 5.36 8.28
C LEU A 203 -2.37 5.18 9.47
N MET A 204 -1.93 5.50 10.69
CA MET A 204 -2.79 5.45 11.88
C MET A 204 -3.86 6.55 11.86
N SER A 205 -3.55 7.76 11.37
CA SER A 205 -4.56 8.81 11.22
C SER A 205 -5.60 8.48 10.13
N LEU A 206 -5.19 7.74 9.10
CA LEU A 206 -6.06 7.27 8.02
C LEU A 206 -6.73 5.91 8.28
N ARG A 207 -6.47 5.29 9.45
CA ARG A 207 -6.85 3.91 9.73
C ARG A 207 -8.34 3.65 9.54
N GLY A 208 -9.20 4.58 9.97
CA GLY A 208 -10.66 4.46 9.80
C GLY A 208 -11.05 4.35 8.34
N ASP A 209 -10.58 5.28 7.50
CA ASP A 209 -10.84 5.31 6.07
C ASP A 209 -10.28 4.07 5.36
N ILE A 210 -9.07 3.64 5.71
CA ILE A 210 -8.43 2.45 5.15
C ILE A 210 -9.28 1.20 5.45
N LEU A 211 -9.78 1.07 6.68
CA LEU A 211 -10.63 -0.07 7.05
C LEU A 211 -11.97 -0.02 6.30
N SER A 212 -12.57 1.16 6.16
CA SER A 212 -13.79 1.34 5.37
C SER A 212 -13.57 0.96 3.89
N ALA A 213 -12.44 1.36 3.31
CA ALA A 213 -12.06 0.98 1.95
C ALA A 213 -11.92 -0.54 1.77
N LYS A 214 -11.46 -1.25 2.80
CA LYS A 214 -11.39 -2.72 2.80
C LYS A 214 -12.75 -3.41 2.91
N THR A 215 -13.72 -2.73 3.51
CA THR A 215 -15.03 -3.30 3.82
C THR A 215 -16.13 -2.85 2.88
N VAL A 216 -15.83 -2.03 1.87
CA VAL A 216 -16.76 -1.71 0.76
C VAL A 216 -17.50 -2.98 0.40
N ALA A 217 -18.83 -2.92 0.48
CA ALA A 217 -19.68 -4.08 0.35
C ALA A 217 -19.20 -4.93 -0.84
N ARG A 218 -18.90 -6.19 -0.57
CA ARG A 218 -18.67 -7.25 -1.56
C ARG A 218 -19.73 -8.31 -1.25
N PRO A 219 -20.05 -9.26 -2.17
CA PRO A 219 -21.18 -10.17 -1.97
C PRO A 219 -20.99 -11.07 -0.75
N GLN A 220 -19.76 -11.13 -0.24
CA GLN A 220 -19.38 -11.84 0.96
C GLN A 220 -19.03 -10.81 2.04
N GLN A 221 -19.88 -10.73 3.07
CA GLN A 221 -19.57 -10.03 4.32
C GLN A 221 -18.23 -10.57 4.84
N TYR A 222 -17.21 -9.71 4.88
CA TYR A 222 -16.04 -9.97 5.70
C TYR A 222 -16.54 -10.13 7.16
N PRO A 223 -16.07 -11.15 7.91
CA PRO A 223 -16.39 -11.22 9.33
C PRO A 223 -16.02 -9.90 10.01
N ALA A 224 -16.79 -9.52 11.03
CA ALA A 224 -16.78 -8.17 11.62
C ALA A 224 -15.37 -7.54 11.65
N PRO A 225 -15.20 -6.28 11.18
CA PRO A 225 -13.89 -5.63 11.02
C PRO A 225 -13.01 -5.68 12.27
N ALA A 226 -13.64 -5.70 13.46
CA ALA A 226 -12.97 -5.77 14.77
C ALA A 226 -12.19 -7.08 15.01
N SER A 227 -12.49 -8.17 14.30
CA SER A 227 -11.76 -9.45 14.41
C SER A 227 -10.57 -9.56 13.46
N MET A 228 -10.48 -8.67 12.47
CA MET A 228 -9.44 -8.73 11.45
C MET A 228 -8.20 -7.96 11.91
N LYS A 229 -7.06 -8.63 11.81
CA LYS A 229 -5.76 -7.99 11.96
C LYS A 229 -5.23 -7.68 10.58
N TRP A 230 -4.73 -6.47 10.40
CA TRP A 230 -4.27 -5.96 9.11
C TRP A 230 -2.76 -5.72 9.14
N MET A 231 -2.10 -5.96 8.02
CA MET A 231 -0.67 -5.78 7.82
C MET A 231 -0.44 -4.78 6.70
N VAL A 232 0.50 -3.88 6.91
CA VAL A 232 1.07 -3.05 5.85
C VAL A 232 1.99 -3.92 5.01
N LYS A 233 1.69 -3.98 3.73
CA LYS A 233 2.42 -4.74 2.73
C LYS A 233 3.19 -3.76 1.84
N ALA A 234 4.50 -3.95 1.81
CA ALA A 234 5.39 -3.38 0.81
C ALA A 234 4.92 -3.79 -0.60
N GLY A 235 4.66 -2.81 -1.48
CA GLY A 235 4.36 -3.06 -2.88
C GLY A 235 5.49 -3.86 -3.55
N LEU A 236 5.19 -5.04 -4.07
CA LEU A 236 6.18 -5.89 -4.76
C LEU A 236 6.47 -5.43 -6.20
N ASP A 237 5.54 -4.67 -6.79
CA ASP A 237 5.54 -4.36 -8.22
C ASP A 237 5.56 -2.86 -8.54
N ARG A 238 5.21 -2.00 -7.57
CA ARG A 238 5.16 -0.53 -7.71
C ARG A 238 5.61 0.13 -6.41
N GLY A 239 6.92 0.29 -6.23
CA GLY A 239 7.49 1.23 -5.27
C GLY A 239 6.93 1.22 -3.83
N PRO A 240 7.13 2.32 -3.09
CA PRO A 240 6.63 2.51 -1.73
C PRO A 240 5.17 2.98 -1.70
N GLU A 241 4.29 2.21 -2.35
CA GLU A 241 2.83 2.34 -2.22
C GLU A 241 2.34 1.27 -1.23
N PRO A 242 2.22 1.57 0.07
CA PRO A 242 1.74 0.60 1.04
C PRO A 242 0.34 0.11 0.66
N MET A 243 0.21 -1.21 0.59
CA MET A 243 -1.07 -1.90 0.47
C MET A 243 -1.42 -2.54 1.81
N ILE A 244 -2.69 -2.63 2.15
CA ILE A 244 -3.12 -3.32 3.35
C ILE A 244 -3.57 -4.75 3.01
N GLU A 245 -3.14 -5.73 3.80
CA GLU A 245 -3.51 -7.13 3.62
C GLU A 245 -3.93 -7.75 4.95
N GLU A 246 -4.88 -8.68 4.94
CA GLU A 246 -5.24 -9.42 6.15
C GLU A 246 -4.03 -10.21 6.65
N LYS A 247 -3.74 -10.11 7.95
CA LYS A 247 -2.57 -10.73 8.59
C LYS A 247 -2.46 -12.21 8.31
N LYS A 248 -3.58 -12.94 8.26
CA LYS A 248 -3.60 -14.38 7.95
C LYS A 248 -3.00 -14.67 6.56
N TYR A 249 -3.40 -13.91 5.55
CA TYR A 249 -2.89 -14.08 4.19
C TYR A 249 -1.44 -13.60 4.08
N TRP A 250 -1.11 -12.49 4.75
CA TRP A 250 0.23 -11.93 4.77
C TRP A 250 1.24 -12.92 5.40
N VAL A 251 0.94 -13.45 6.58
CA VAL A 251 1.81 -14.41 7.30
C VAL A 251 2.05 -15.67 6.46
N ARG A 252 1.00 -16.18 5.81
CA ARG A 252 1.10 -17.33 4.90
C ARG A 252 2.06 -17.09 3.72
N LYS A 253 2.12 -15.87 3.20
CA LYS A 253 3.04 -15.51 2.11
C LYS A 253 4.49 -15.36 2.58
N HIS A 254 4.68 -15.00 3.84
CA HIS A 254 6.00 -14.75 4.45
C HIS A 254 6.48 -15.93 5.31
N GLY A 255 6.13 -17.15 4.88
CA GLY A 255 6.66 -18.40 5.44
C GLY A 255 6.07 -18.85 6.78
N GLY A 256 5.11 -18.10 7.33
CA GLY A 256 4.39 -18.50 8.55
C GLY A 256 3.07 -19.21 8.28
N GLY A 257 2.45 -19.74 9.34
CA GLY A 257 1.17 -20.44 9.29
C GLY A 257 1.28 -21.95 9.07
N GLN A 258 0.16 -22.68 9.16
CA GLN A 258 0.19 -24.13 9.04
C GLN A 258 0.76 -24.54 7.66
N PRO A 259 1.67 -25.53 7.60
CA PRO A 259 2.10 -26.11 6.35
C PRO A 259 0.88 -26.44 5.50
N ARG A 260 0.89 -26.06 4.22
CA ARG A 260 -0.14 -26.51 3.30
C ARG A 260 -0.15 -28.04 3.38
N VAL A 261 -1.21 -28.61 3.96
CA VAL A 261 -1.41 -30.05 3.98
C VAL A 261 -1.67 -30.44 2.53
N VAL A 262 -0.59 -30.77 1.82
CA VAL A 262 -0.68 -31.30 0.47
C VAL A 262 -1.39 -32.64 0.63
N SER A 263 -2.54 -32.78 0.00
CA SER A 263 -3.23 -34.08 0.01
C SER A 263 -2.27 -35.14 -0.54
N THR A 264 -2.37 -36.38 -0.06
CA THR A 264 -1.58 -37.50 -0.59
C THR A 264 -1.71 -37.63 -2.12
N ALA A 265 -2.86 -37.25 -2.67
CA ALA A 265 -3.11 -37.18 -4.11
C ALA A 265 -2.28 -36.10 -4.83
N GLU A 266 -2.24 -34.87 -4.31
CA GLU A 266 -1.41 -33.79 -4.86
C GLU A 266 0.09 -34.08 -4.71
N ALA A 267 0.53 -34.68 -3.59
CA ALA A 267 1.93 -35.04 -3.38
C ALA A 267 2.39 -36.10 -4.40
N THR A 268 1.53 -37.10 -4.66
CA THR A 268 1.77 -38.13 -5.68
C THR A 268 1.81 -37.54 -7.10
N SER A 269 0.93 -36.57 -7.39
CA SER A 269 0.92 -35.86 -8.67
C SER A 269 2.21 -35.07 -8.89
N ASN A 270 2.64 -34.29 -7.90
CA ASN A 270 3.85 -33.49 -7.96
C ASN A 270 5.12 -34.34 -8.10
N ALA A 271 5.18 -35.50 -7.42
CA ALA A 271 6.28 -36.46 -7.57
C ALA A 271 6.39 -36.98 -9.01
N ARG A 272 5.26 -37.35 -9.64
CA ARG A 272 5.22 -37.81 -11.04
C ARG A 272 5.65 -36.73 -12.04
N ILE A 273 5.30 -35.47 -11.77
CA ILE A 273 5.72 -34.34 -12.61
C ILE A 273 7.24 -34.14 -12.51
N LEU A 274 7.80 -34.18 -11.29
CA LEU A 274 9.24 -34.02 -11.07
C LEU A 274 10.04 -35.18 -11.68
N GLU A 275 9.53 -36.41 -11.63
CA GLU A 275 10.16 -37.55 -12.31
C GLU A 275 10.18 -37.39 -13.83
N ARG A 276 9.09 -36.92 -14.43
CA ARG A 276 9.07 -36.60 -15.87
C ARG A 276 10.08 -35.54 -16.23
N ILE A 277 10.21 -34.48 -15.44
CA ILE A 277 11.18 -33.41 -15.67
C ILE A 277 12.61 -33.95 -15.58
N ARG A 278 12.92 -34.81 -14.59
CA ARG A 278 14.24 -35.45 -14.47
C ARG A 278 14.53 -36.39 -15.63
N ALA A 279 13.55 -37.16 -16.09
CA ALA A 279 13.71 -38.06 -17.22
C ALA A 279 13.94 -37.32 -18.56
N MET A 280 13.38 -36.12 -18.71
CA MET A 280 13.61 -35.27 -19.89
C MET A 280 14.98 -34.56 -19.88
N ARG A 281 15.55 -34.31 -18.70
CA ARG A 281 16.86 -33.66 -18.55
C ARG A 281 18.06 -34.60 -18.72
N ASN A 282 17.83 -35.91 -18.66
CA ASN A 282 18.86 -36.96 -18.76
C ASN A 282 18.84 -37.69 -20.12
N ARG A 283 18.21 -37.10 -21.14
CA ARG A 283 18.30 -37.50 -22.55
C ARG A 283 19.01 -36.42 -23.34
#